data_AF-A0A7T0RE11-F1
#
_entry.id   AF-A0A7T0RE11-F1
#
_cell.length_a   1.000
_cell.length_b   1.000
_cell.length_c   1.000
_cell.angle_alpha   90.00
_cell.angle_beta   90.00
_cell.angle_gamma   90.00
#
_symmetry.space_group_name_H-M   'P 1'
#
loop_
_entity.id
_entity.type
_entity.pdbx_description
1 polymer ?
#
loop_
_entity_poly.entity_id
_entity_poly.type
_entity_poly.pdbx_seq_one_letter_code
_entity_poly.pdbx_strand_id
1 'polypeptide(L)' 'MPIHYLTTGELAERIKYDARTIRERLKDDVLLEGIHYIRPFGGRKILYLWEPIERDMQLHSKEESMGVPMARGGVCHG' A
#
# COMPACT_ATOMS: atom_id res chain seq x y z
N MET A 1 -3.64 3.05 -20.83
CA MET A 1 -3.39 4.21 -19.97
C MET A 1 -1.88 4.41 -19.82
N PRO A 2 -1.39 5.64 -19.65
CA PRO A 2 0.03 5.89 -19.38
C PRO A 2 0.44 5.30 -18.04
N ILE A 3 1.52 4.53 -18.03
CA ILE A 3 2.11 3.95 -16.83
C ILE A 3 2.78 5.09 -16.06
N HIS A 4 2.15 5.57 -15.00
CA HIS A 4 2.67 6.67 -14.19
C HIS A 4 3.69 6.13 -13.18
N TYR A 5 4.97 6.29 -13.53
CA TYR A 5 6.07 6.06 -12.61
C TYR A 5 6.27 7.27 -11.71
N LEU A 6 6.26 7.04 -10.41
CA LEU A 6 6.48 8.05 -9.38
C LEU A 6 7.78 7.75 -8.64
N THR A 7 8.53 8.80 -8.34
CA THR A 7 9.60 8.73 -7.34
C THR A 7 9.01 8.69 -5.93
N THR A 8 9.82 8.35 -4.92
CA THR A 8 9.37 8.38 -3.52
C THR A 8 8.82 9.75 -3.09
N GLY A 9 9.39 10.84 -3.60
CA GLY A 9 8.93 12.20 -3.28
C GLY A 9 7.57 12.51 -3.90
N GLU A 10 7.38 12.19 -5.18
CA GLU A 10 6.10 12.40 -5.86
C GLU A 10 5.00 11.51 -5.26
N LEU A 11 5.32 10.28 -4.88
CA LEU A 11 4.40 9.40 -4.18
C LEU A 11 4.01 10.01 -2.82
N ALA A 12 5.00 10.43 -2.02
CA ALA A 12 4.79 11.10 -0.73
C ALA A 12 3.81 12.28 -0.82
N GLU A 13 3.99 13.16 -1.79
CA GLU A 13 3.09 14.30 -2.01
C GLU A 13 1.67 13.90 -2.42
N ARG A 14 1.53 12.77 -3.12
CA ARG A 14 0.26 12.29 -3.65
C ARG A 14 -0.59 11.57 -2.60
N ILE A 15 0.01 10.66 -1.83
CA ILE A 15 -0.68 9.96 -0.73
C ILE A 15 -0.60 10.71 0.60
N LYS A 16 0.07 11.89 0.63
CA LYS A 16 0.26 12.74 1.81
C LYS A 16 0.97 12.03 2.98
N TYR A 17 1.91 11.14 2.64
CA TYR A 17 2.80 10.49 3.60
C TYR A 17 4.21 11.07 3.51
N ASP A 18 5.00 10.86 4.57
CA ASP A 18 6.43 11.19 4.51
C ASP A 18 7.22 10.15 3.70
N ALA A 19 8.23 10.61 2.95
CA ALA A 19 9.09 9.75 2.13
C ALA A 19 9.84 8.69 2.95
N ARG A 20 10.13 8.96 4.23
CA ARG A 20 10.71 8.00 5.17
C ARG A 20 9.70 6.89 5.49
N THR A 21 8.48 7.25 5.82
CA THR A 21 7.40 6.28 6.12
C THR A 21 7.15 5.35 4.94
N ILE A 22 7.20 5.86 3.71
CA ILE A 22 7.04 5.03 2.52
C ILE A 22 8.16 3.99 2.41
N ARG A 23 9.43 4.38 2.65
CA ARG A 23 10.58 3.48 2.51
C ARG A 23 10.76 2.50 3.66
N GLU A 24 10.45 2.92 4.88
CA GLU A 24 10.72 2.15 6.11
C GLU A 24 9.51 1.34 6.59
N ARG A 25 8.28 1.75 6.24
CA ARG A 25 7.06 1.02 6.64
C ARG A 25 6.36 0.42 5.44
N LEU A 26 5.84 1.27 4.55
CA LEU A 26 5.01 0.81 3.44
C LEU A 26 5.75 -0.14 2.49
N LYS A 27 7.04 0.11 2.24
CA LYS A 27 7.87 -0.76 1.40
C LYS A 27 7.96 -2.20 1.90
N ASP A 28 8.02 -2.39 3.22
CA ASP A 28 8.25 -3.72 3.80
C ASP A 28 6.93 -4.40 4.20
N ASP A 29 5.90 -3.62 4.53
CA ASP A 29 4.60 -4.14 4.96
C ASP A 29 3.63 -4.42 3.79
N VAL A 30 3.59 -3.54 2.77
CA VAL A 30 2.48 -3.51 1.80
C VAL A 30 2.96 -3.52 0.34
N LEU A 31 4.08 -2.87 0.05
CA LEU A 31 4.53 -2.69 -1.34
C LEU A 31 5.43 -3.85 -1.78
N LEU A 32 4.94 -4.64 -2.72
CA LEU A 32 5.66 -5.76 -3.33
C LEU A 32 6.56 -5.31 -4.50
N GLU A 33 7.78 -5.83 -4.55
CA GLU A 33 8.71 -5.63 -5.68
C GLU A 33 8.17 -6.29 -6.96
N GLY A 34 8.26 -5.59 -8.08
CA GLY A 34 7.73 -6.05 -9.38
C GLY A 34 6.24 -5.75 -9.60
N ILE A 35 5.49 -5.43 -8.53
CA ILE A 35 4.08 -5.01 -8.61
C ILE A 35 3.97 -3.51 -8.31
N HIS A 36 4.34 -3.11 -7.09
CA HIS A 36 4.18 -1.74 -6.60
C HIS A 36 5.36 -0.85 -6.91
N TYR A 37 6.56 -1.43 -6.95
CA TYR A 37 7.76 -0.71 -7.29
C TYR A 37 8.72 -1.56 -8.10
N ILE A 38 9.56 -0.89 -8.87
CA ILE A 38 10.60 -1.48 -9.69
C ILE A 38 11.94 -0.79 -9.40
N ARG A 39 13.03 -1.55 -9.55
CA ARG A 39 14.40 -1.05 -9.51
C ARG A 39 14.97 -1.03 -10.92
N PRO A 40 14.80 0.07 -11.67
CA PRO A 40 15.31 0.14 -13.03
C PRO A 40 16.85 0.09 -13.05
N PHE A 41 17.40 -0.65 -14.01
CA PHE A 41 18.83 -0.73 -14.32
C PHE A 41 19.76 -1.15 -13.16
N GLY A 42 19.26 -1.91 -12.19
CA GLY A 42 20.06 -2.38 -11.04
C GLY A 42 20.61 -1.25 -10.16
N GLY A 43 20.10 -0.03 -10.33
CA GLY A 43 20.50 1.14 -9.56
C GLY A 43 19.86 1.16 -8.17
N ARG A 44 20.33 2.09 -7.34
CA ARG A 44 19.75 2.37 -6.01
C ARG A 44 18.42 3.13 -6.07
N LYS A 45 18.00 3.57 -7.26
CA LYS A 45 16.76 4.34 -7.44
C LYS A 45 15.58 3.37 -7.54
N ILE A 46 14.54 3.66 -6.78
CA ILE A 46 13.28 2.92 -6.80
C ILE A 46 12.23 3.80 -7.47
N LEU A 47 11.49 3.22 -8.42
CA LEU A 47 10.32 3.83 -9.03
C LEU A 47 9.07 3.07 -8.58
N TYR A 48 8.02 3.81 -8.27
CA TYR A 48 6.74 3.29 -7.81
C TYR A 48 5.72 3.40 -8.94
N LEU A 49 4.81 2.43 -9.02
CA LEU A 49 3.72 2.41 -9.99
C LEU A 49 2.44 2.84 -9.29
N TRP A 50 1.82 3.93 -9.76
CA TRP A 50 0.62 4.48 -9.12
C TRP A 50 -0.59 3.53 -9.16
N GLU A 51 -0.89 2.95 -10.33
CA GLU A 51 -2.06 2.07 -10.51
C GLU A 51 -2.16 0.91 -9.50
N PRO A 52 -1.12 0.06 -9.32
CA PRO A 52 -1.18 -1.02 -8.34
C PRO A 52 -1.28 -0.50 -6.91
N ILE A 53 -0.59 0.60 -6.58
CA ILE A 53 -0.67 1.22 -5.25
C ILE A 53 -2.10 1.70 -4.95
N GLU A 54 -2.72 2.40 -5.89
CA GLU A 54 -4.09 2.89 -5.75
C GLU A 54 -5.09 1.73 -5.58
N ARG A 55 -4.93 0.68 -6.39
CA ARG A 55 -5.76 -0.53 -6.31
C ARG A 55 -5.63 -1.21 -4.95
N ASP A 56 -4.41 -1.42 -4.47
CA ASP A 56 -4.17 -2.12 -3.21
C ASP A 56 -4.61 -1.26 -2.01
N MET A 57 -4.44 0.06 -2.06
CA MET A 57 -5.01 0.98 -1.06
C MET A 57 -6.54 0.84 -0.98
N GLN A 58 -7.23 0.75 -2.12
CA GLN A 58 -8.69 0.56 -2.15
C GLN A 58 -9.11 -0.82 -1.62
N LEU A 59 -8.35 -1.87 -1.92
CA LEU A 59 -8.61 -3.22 -1.42
C LEU A 59 -8.39 -3.31 0.09
N HIS A 60 -7.27 -2.80 0.61
CA HIS A 60 -6.98 -2.78 2.05
C HIS A 60 -8.01 -1.96 2.83
N SER A 61 -8.42 -0.80 2.33
CA SER A 61 -9.48 -0.01 2.96
C SER A 61 -10.83 -0.75 2.96
N LYS A 62 -11.12 -1.52 1.92
CA LYS A 62 -12.33 -2.35 1.84
C LYS A 62 -12.27 -3.55 2.79
N GLU A 63 -11.11 -4.15 2.99
CA GLU A 63 -10.91 -5.24 3.96
C GLU A 63 -10.99 -4.77 5.41
N GLU A 64 -10.39 -3.62 5.75
CA GLU A 64 -10.59 -2.99 7.07
C GLU A 64 -12.06 -2.62 7.30
N SER A 65 -12.75 -2.11 6.28
CA SER A 65 -14.19 -1.83 6.35
C SER A 65 -15.06 -3.09 6.38
N MET A 66 -14.56 -4.24 5.94
CA MET A 66 -15.22 -5.56 6.10
C MET A 66 -14.86 -6.22 7.45
N GLY A 67 -14.12 -5.52 8.30
CA GLY A 67 -13.79 -5.91 9.67
C GLY A 67 -14.91 -5.62 10.68
N VAL A 68 -16.09 -6.18 10.47
CA VAL A 68 -16.95 -6.57 11.61
C VAL A 68 -17.27 -8.05 11.44
N PRO A 69 -16.46 -8.96 12.02
CA PRO A 69 -16.92 -10.32 12.24
C PRO A 69 -17.91 -10.29 13.42
N MET A 70 -19.17 -9.95 13.16
CA MET A 70 -20.26 -10.42 14.02
C MET A 70 -20.48 -11.90 13.73
N ALA A 71 -19.58 -12.74 14.27
CA ALA A 71 -19.69 -14.19 14.15
C ALA A 71 -19.39 -14.90 15.48
N ARG A 72 -20.47 -14.97 16.29
CA ARG A 72 -20.88 -16.08 17.18
C ARG A 72 -20.34 -16.12 18.62
N GLY A 73 -21.23 -15.77 19.56
CA GLY A 73 -21.44 -16.61 20.75
C GLY A 73 -21.28 -15.94 22.10
N GLY A 74 -22.15 -14.99 22.45
CA GLY A 74 -22.39 -14.70 23.87
C GLY A 74 -23.13 -15.88 24.50
N VAL A 75 -22.57 -16.50 25.53
CA VAL A 75 -23.27 -17.46 26.38
C VAL A 75 -23.57 -16.76 27.70
N CYS A 76 -24.85 -16.55 27.98
CA CYS A 76 -25.32 -16.11 29.29
C CYS A 76 -25.38 -17.32 30.22
N HIS A 77 -24.64 -17.28 31.33
CA HIS A 77 -24.91 -18.17 32.47
C HIS A 77 -25.82 -17.42 33.44
N GLY A 78 -27.03 -17.95 33.63
CA GLY A 78 -27.88 -17.63 34.76
C GLY A 78 -27.54 -18.47 35.97
#